data_AF-A0A9P4NUC3-F1
#
_entry.id   AF-A0A9P4NUC3-F1
#
_cell.length_a   1.000
_cell.length_b   1.000
_cell.length_c   1.000
_cell.angle_alpha   90.00
_cell.angle_beta   90.00
_cell.angle_gamma   90.00
#
_symmetry.space_group_name_H-M   'P 1'
#
loop_
_entity.id
_entity.type
_entity.pdbx_description
1 polymer ?
#
loop_
_entity_poly.entity_id
_entity_poly.type
_entity_poly.pdbx_seq_one_letter_code
_entity_poly.pdbx_strand_id
1 'polypeptide(L)'
;MDPSRFLLIARYSDSNPLLLGCRLGFGEVYVKDEKKYQRYYLQLNKQAEDSTIQKLAQKNSHQNWSYADVEIKENPTEEDKKEASTSLFEQLEENLED
;
A
#
# COMPACT_ATOMS: atom_id res chain seq x y z
N MET A 1 -10.73 15.55 1.43
CA MET A 1 -10.94 14.42 0.50
C MET A 1 -10.87 13.20 1.39
N ASP A 2 -11.88 12.34 1.43
CA ASP A 2 -11.93 11.19 2.36
C ASP A 2 -10.91 10.12 1.93
N PRO A 3 -9.88 9.82 2.75
CA PRO A 3 -8.84 8.84 2.44
C PRO A 3 -9.40 7.42 2.21
N SER A 4 -10.53 7.10 2.83
CA SER A 4 -11.19 5.78 2.76
C SER A 4 -11.63 5.40 1.35
N ARG A 5 -11.91 6.40 0.50
CA ARG A 5 -12.28 6.17 -0.91
C ARG A 5 -11.13 5.61 -1.76
N PHE A 6 -9.88 5.89 -1.39
CA PHE A 6 -8.73 5.39 -2.14
C PHE A 6 -8.48 3.90 -1.90
N LEU A 7 -8.86 3.42 -0.73
CA LEU A 7 -8.57 2.05 -0.31
C LEU A 7 -9.58 1.05 -0.87
N LEU A 8 -10.83 1.49 -1.11
CA LEU A 8 -11.84 0.69 -1.83
C LEU A 8 -11.41 0.36 -3.28
N ILE A 9 -10.65 1.25 -3.91
CA ILE A 9 -10.15 1.10 -5.28
C ILE A 9 -9.03 0.04 -5.34
N ALA A 10 -8.25 -0.15 -4.27
CA ALA A 10 -7.16 -1.13 -4.23
C ALA A 10 -7.61 -2.60 -4.10
N ARG A 11 -8.86 -2.86 -3.67
CA ARG A 11 -9.39 -4.22 -3.43
C ARG A 11 -9.95 -4.93 -4.68
N TYR A 12 -10.07 -4.26 -5.83
CA TYR A 12 -10.63 -4.85 -7.06
C TYR A 12 -9.55 -5.06 -8.13
N SER A 13 -8.97 -6.27 -8.17
CA SER A 13 -8.07 -6.68 -9.26
C SER A 13 -8.82 -7.42 -10.36
N ASP A 14 -9.43 -6.65 -11.26
CA ASP A 14 -9.69 -7.06 -12.66
C ASP A 14 -9.35 -5.93 -13.66
N SER A 15 -8.78 -4.82 -13.16
CA SER A 15 -8.34 -3.68 -13.97
C SER A 15 -6.89 -3.37 -13.66
N ASN A 16 -6.14 -2.99 -14.71
CA ASN A 16 -4.72 -2.69 -14.67
C ASN A 16 -4.39 -1.79 -13.46
N PRO A 17 -3.68 -2.29 -12.42
CA PRO A 17 -3.52 -1.59 -11.13
C PRO A 17 -2.83 -0.21 -11.26
N LEU A 18 -2.22 0.06 -12.42
CA LEU A 18 -1.67 1.35 -12.82
C LEU A 18 -2.71 2.49 -12.94
N LEU A 19 -4.01 2.19 -12.99
CA LEU A 19 -5.10 3.18 -13.06
C LEU A 19 -5.70 3.53 -11.69
N LEU A 20 -5.35 2.78 -10.64
CA LEU A 20 -5.87 2.95 -9.29
C LEU A 20 -5.21 4.19 -8.66
N GLY A 21 -5.98 4.94 -7.87
CA GLY A 21 -5.58 6.23 -7.30
C GLY A 21 -4.32 6.19 -6.42
N CYS A 22 -3.93 5.01 -5.95
CA CYS A 22 -2.75 4.79 -5.12
C CYS A 22 -1.88 3.65 -5.67
N ARG A 23 -0.65 3.57 -5.16
CA ARG A 23 0.31 2.49 -5.40
C ARG A 23 1.03 2.12 -4.11
N LEU A 24 1.60 0.92 -4.08
CA LEU A 24 2.54 0.51 -3.03
C LEU A 24 3.96 0.92 -3.42
N GLY A 25 4.63 1.66 -2.55
CA GLY A 25 6.06 1.92 -2.59
C GLY A 25 6.82 0.96 -1.68
N PHE A 26 7.97 0.46 -2.11
CA PHE A 26 8.85 -0.33 -1.26
C PHE A 26 9.64 0.59 -0.32
N GLY A 27 9.50 0.34 0.98
CA GLY A 27 10.29 0.97 2.04
C GLY A 27 11.50 0.12 2.45
N GLU A 28 11.96 0.35 3.67
CA GLU A 28 13.07 -0.39 4.26
C GLU A 28 12.72 -1.85 4.58
N VAL A 29 13.78 -2.66 4.62
CA VAL A 29 13.75 -4.00 5.19
C VAL A 29 14.45 -3.96 6.54
N TYR A 30 13.79 -4.46 7.59
CA TYR A 30 14.33 -4.41 8.94
C TYR A 30 14.03 -5.69 9.72
N VAL A 31 14.69 -5.86 10.86
CA VAL A 31 14.51 -7.00 11.76
C VAL A 31 13.88 -6.53 13.05
N LYS A 32 12.82 -7.20 13.48
CA LYS A 32 12.12 -6.97 14.77
C LYS A 32 11.75 -8.33 15.33
N ASP A 33 12.06 -8.57 16.61
CA ASP A 33 11.75 -9.83 17.30
C ASP A 33 12.24 -11.07 16.53
N GLU A 34 13.50 -11.03 16.05
CA GLU A 34 14.15 -12.07 15.22
C GLU A 34 13.48 -12.35 13.86
N LYS A 35 12.44 -11.60 13.50
CA LYS A 35 11.72 -11.70 12.23
C LYS A 35 12.09 -10.55 11.30
N LYS A 36 12.16 -10.85 10.00
CA LYS A 36 12.47 -9.87 8.96
C LYS A 36 11.19 -9.30 8.37
N TYR A 37 11.11 -8.00 8.20
CA TYR A 37 9.94 -7.31 7.67
C TYR A 37 10.31 -6.45 6.46
N GLN A 38 9.40 -6.35 5.50
CA GLN A 38 9.41 -5.37 4.43
C GLN A 38 8.34 -4.31 4.75
N ARG A 39 8.74 -3.05 4.85
CA ARG A 39 7.80 -1.93 4.91
C ARG A 39 7.27 -1.61 3.52
N TYR A 40 5.96 -1.42 3.42
CA TYR A 40 5.27 -0.90 2.25
C TYR A 40 4.66 0.45 2.59
N TYR A 41 4.72 1.40 1.66
CA TYR A 41 4.11 2.71 1.78
C TYR A 41 2.94 2.85 0.81
N LEU A 42 1.83 3.40 1.27
CA LEU A 42 0.76 3.85 0.37
C LEU A 42 1.12 5.23 -0.17
N GLN A 43 1.19 5.35 -1.49
CA GLN A 43 1.47 6.62 -2.17
C GLN A 43 0.41 6.88 -3.24
N LEU A 44 0.10 8.14 -3.51
CA LEU A 44 -0.76 8.49 -4.63
C LEU A 44 -0.08 8.17 -5.97
N ASN A 45 -0.88 7.70 -6.92
CA ASN A 45 -0.38 7.27 -8.22
C ASN A 45 -0.31 8.44 -9.22
N LYS A 46 0.89 8.74 -9.72
CA LYS A 46 1.12 9.76 -10.77
C LYS A 46 0.49 9.40 -12.12
N GLN A 47 0.12 8.14 -12.31
CA GLN A 47 -0.56 7.65 -13.51
C GLN A 47 -2.05 7.39 -13.26
N ALA A 48 -2.59 7.83 -12.12
CA ALA A 48 -4.02 7.74 -11.85
C ALA A 48 -4.84 8.43 -12.95
N GLU A 49 -5.95 7.83 -13.33
CA GLU A 49 -6.89 8.37 -14.33
C GLU A 49 -7.57 9.65 -13.83
N ASP A 50 -7.82 9.74 -12.52
CA ASP A 50 -8.33 10.95 -11.89
C ASP A 50 -7.25 12.05 -11.87
N SER A 51 -7.50 13.12 -12.63
CA SER A 51 -6.58 14.25 -12.77
C SER A 51 -6.28 14.99 -11.45
N THR A 52 -7.18 14.91 -10.45
CA THR A 52 -6.98 15.48 -9.12
C THR A 52 -5.93 14.68 -8.37
N ILE A 53 -6.07 13.36 -8.38
CA ILE A 53 -5.09 12.43 -7.78
C ILE A 53 -3.75 12.58 -8.47
N GLN A 54 -3.74 12.62 -9.81
CA GLN A 54 -2.52 12.78 -10.59
C GLN A 54 -1.77 14.06 -10.21
N LYS A 55 -2.46 15.21 -10.14
CA LYS A 55 -1.86 16.50 -9.76
C LYS A 55 -1.34 16.47 -8.33
N LEU A 56 -2.09 15.88 -7.41
CA LEU A 56 -1.67 15.75 -6.01
C LEU A 56 -0.43 14.85 -5.88
N ALA A 57 -0.40 13.73 -6.61
CA ALA A 57 0.74 12.81 -6.68
C ALA A 57 1.97 13.46 -7.35
N GLN A 58 1.80 14.37 -8.31
CA GLN A 58 2.91 15.11 -8.90
C GLN A 58 3.52 16.09 -7.90
N LYS A 59 2.69 16.80 -7.14
CA LYS A 59 3.11 17.76 -6.12
C LYS A 59 3.79 17.07 -4.92
N ASN A 60 3.19 15.97 -4.46
CA ASN A 60 3.59 15.26 -3.23
C ASN A 60 4.13 13.86 -3.55
N SER A 61 5.02 13.78 -4.53
CA SER A 61 5.41 12.51 -5.15
C SER A 61 6.12 11.47 -4.30
N HIS A 62 6.61 11.89 -3.13
CA HIS A 62 7.27 11.06 -2.14
C HIS A 62 6.50 11.04 -0.81
N GLN A 63 5.29 11.60 -0.77
CA GLN A 63 4.45 11.55 0.43
C GLN A 63 3.95 10.12 0.61
N ASN A 64 4.24 9.59 1.79
CA ASN A 64 3.71 8.32 2.27
C ASN A 64 2.46 8.63 3.08
N TRP A 65 1.31 8.18 2.61
CA TRP A 65 0.02 8.45 3.23
C TRP A 65 -0.37 7.40 4.29
N SER A 66 0.29 6.24 4.22
CA SER A 66 0.13 5.14 5.16
C SER A 66 1.33 4.20 4.99
N TYR A 67 1.48 3.26 5.93
CA TYR A 67 2.47 2.21 5.85
C TYR A 67 1.94 0.89 6.40
N ALA A 68 2.54 -0.21 5.95
CA ALA A 68 2.31 -1.55 6.46
C ALA A 68 3.62 -2.32 6.51
N ASP A 69 3.80 -3.11 7.55
CA ASP A 69 4.97 -3.94 7.76
C ASP A 69 4.58 -5.42 7.58
N VAL A 70 5.16 -6.06 6.56
CA VAL A 70 4.85 -7.45 6.21
C VAL A 70 6.06 -8.34 6.47
N GLU A 71 5.85 -9.43 7.21
CA GLU A 71 6.90 -10.40 7.50
C GLU A 71 7.39 -11.10 6.22
N ILE A 72 8.71 -11.17 6.04
CA ILE A 72 9.36 -11.88 4.94
C ILE A 72 9.62 -13.33 5.38
N LYS A 73 8.77 -14.25 4.90
CA LYS A 73 8.92 -15.69 5.09
C LYS A 73 9.69 -16.31 3.93
N GLU A 74 10.66 -17.19 4.19
CA GLU A 74 11.48 -17.82 3.14
C GLU A 74 10.69 -18.82 2.28
N ASN A 75 9.70 -19.50 2.87
CA ASN A 75 8.85 -20.48 2.19
C ASN A 75 7.37 -20.30 2.61
N PRO A 76 6.69 -19.23 2.16
CA PRO A 76 5.31 -18.97 2.56
C PRO A 76 4.35 -19.96 1.91
N THR A 77 3.43 -20.49 2.71
CA THR A 77 2.25 -21.22 2.23
C THR A 77 1.25 -20.29 1.56
N GLU A 78 0.25 -20.84 0.88
CA GLU A 78 -0.85 -20.02 0.33
C GLU A 78 -1.66 -19.32 1.43
N GLU A 79 -1.78 -19.95 2.60
CA GLU A 79 -2.42 -19.34 3.77
C GLU A 79 -1.60 -18.15 4.28
N ASP A 80 -0.27 -18.30 4.38
CA ASP A 80 0.63 -17.20 4.76
C ASP A 80 0.52 -16.00 3.82
N LYS A 81 0.41 -16.25 2.51
CA LYS A 81 0.25 -15.18 1.50
C LYS A 81 -1.09 -14.46 1.68
N LYS A 82 -2.16 -15.20 1.96
CA LYS A 82 -3.49 -14.63 2.19
C LYS A 82 -3.50 -13.80 3.47
N GLU A 83 -2.94 -14.31 4.55
CA GLU A 83 -2.79 -13.58 5.82
C GLU A 83 -1.96 -12.30 5.64
N ALA A 84 -0.81 -12.40 4.96
CA ALA A 84 0.04 -11.26 4.65
C ALA A 84 -0.70 -10.20 3.82
N SER A 85 -1.50 -10.61 2.84
CA SER A 85 -2.31 -9.68 2.05
C SER A 85 -3.38 -9.00 2.89
N THR A 86 -4.11 -9.74 3.72
CA THR A 86 -5.14 -9.17 4.60
C THR A 86 -4.52 -8.19 5.58
N SER A 87 -3.46 -8.60 6.27
CA SER A 87 -2.75 -7.77 7.24
C SER A 87 -2.16 -6.51 6.59
N LEU A 88 -1.65 -6.61 5.36
CA LEU A 88 -1.18 -5.43 4.62
C LEU A 88 -2.31 -4.40 4.46
N PHE A 89 -3.50 -4.80 4.01
CA PHE A 89 -4.58 -3.85 3.81
C PHE A 89 -5.14 -3.29 5.13
N GLU A 90 -5.25 -4.12 6.16
CA GLU A 90 -5.69 -3.68 7.50
C GLU A 90 -4.72 -2.63 8.07
N GLN A 91 -3.42 -2.89 8.04
CA GLN A 91 -2.41 -1.92 8.48
C GLN A 91 -2.45 -0.63 7.67
N LEU A 92 -2.69 -0.72 6.35
CA LEU A 92 -2.80 0.47 5.51
C LEU A 92 -4.05 1.31 5.83
N GLU A 93 -5.16 0.68 6.20
CA GLU A 93 -6.38 1.34 6.68
C GLU A 93 -6.14 2.01 8.03
N GLU A 94 -5.52 1.30 8.98
CA GLU A 94 -5.26 1.79 10.33
C GLU A 94 -4.23 2.92 10.39
N ASN A 95 -3.19 2.86 9.55
CA ASN A 95 -2.11 3.85 9.53
C ASN A 95 -2.34 4.98 8.53
N LEU A 96 -3.55 5.10 7.98
CA LEU A 96 -3.89 6.17 7.05
C LEU A 96 -3.89 7.51 7.79
N GLU A 97 -3.02 8.43 7.40
CA GLU A 97 -2.97 9.77 8.00
C GLU A 97 -4.30 10.51 7.76
N ASP A 98 -4.90 11.03 8.85
CA ASP A 98 -6.10 11.90 8.83
C ASP A 98 -5.88 13.22 8.08
#